data_AF-A0A6I6SIP3-F1
#
_entry.id   AF-A0A6I6SIP3-F1
#
_cell.length_a   1.000
_cell.length_b   1.000
_cell.length_c   1.000
_cell.angle_alpha   90.00
_cell.angle_beta   90.00
_cell.angle_gamma   90.00
#
_symmetry.space_group_name_H-M   'P 1'
#
loop_
_entity.id
_entity.type
_entity.pdbx_description
1 polymer ?
#
loop_
_entity_poly.entity_id
_entity_poly.type
_entity_poly.pdbx_seq_one_letter_code
_entity_poly.pdbx_strand_id
1 'polypeptide(L)'
;MTTSSTVRRHGDASATDWNDRLATARPEEFTDLFHEAVTEDFGTVARLHQILETASQWCHTHDARSSASALDTLTTRLTDLGDELHLVGENVNHEIRTRSHRAAAAAARPSPVASAWGSAPGEQIGTPTPAPPSTARPLPRSR
;
A
#
# COMPACT_ATOMS: atom_id res chain seq x y z
N MET A 1 -52.05 -22.74 4.35
CA MET A 1 -50.67 -23.22 4.13
C MET A 1 -49.89 -22.06 3.53
N THR A 2 -49.02 -21.42 4.31
CA THR A 2 -48.27 -20.23 3.90
C THR A 2 -46.83 -20.65 3.66
N THR A 3 -46.38 -20.65 2.40
CA THR A 3 -44.96 -20.87 2.07
C THR A 3 -44.24 -19.53 2.04
N SER A 4 -43.59 -19.19 3.14
CA SER A 4 -42.60 -18.12 3.18
C SER A 4 -41.43 -18.49 2.25
N SER A 5 -41.35 -17.86 1.09
CA SER A 5 -40.16 -17.91 0.23
C SER A 5 -39.11 -16.96 0.79
N THR A 6 -38.28 -17.48 1.69
CA THR A 6 -37.10 -16.79 2.19
C THR A 6 -36.01 -16.78 1.12
N VAL A 7 -35.76 -15.59 0.58
CA VAL A 7 -34.46 -15.03 0.15
C VAL A 7 -33.44 -16.03 -0.41
N ARG A 8 -33.26 -16.00 -1.72
CA ARG A 8 -31.96 -16.23 -2.36
C ARG A 8 -31.43 -14.90 -2.89
N ARG A 9 -30.79 -14.12 -2.00
CA ARG A 9 -29.72 -13.20 -2.41
C ARG A 9 -28.42 -13.89 -2.04
N HIS A 10 -27.82 -14.57 -2.99
CA HIS A 10 -26.56 -15.31 -2.82
C HIS A 10 -25.58 -14.92 -3.94
N GLY A 11 -25.48 -13.61 -4.21
CA GLY A 11 -24.66 -13.07 -5.31
C GLY A 11 -23.95 -11.76 -5.00
N ASP A 12 -24.52 -10.88 -4.16
CA ASP A 12 -23.99 -9.52 -4.01
C ASP A 12 -23.33 -9.24 -2.65
N ALA A 13 -23.35 -10.20 -1.72
CA ALA A 13 -22.90 -9.98 -0.35
C ALA A 13 -21.38 -10.06 -0.16
N SER A 14 -20.64 -10.76 -1.03
CA SER A 14 -19.19 -10.92 -0.87
C SER A 14 -18.38 -9.80 -1.52
N ALA A 15 -18.72 -9.39 -2.76
CA ALA A 15 -18.00 -8.32 -3.45
C ALA A 15 -18.23 -6.94 -2.82
N THR A 16 -19.41 -6.71 -2.23
CA THR A 16 -19.73 -5.48 -1.49
C THR A 16 -18.96 -5.42 -0.16
N ASP A 17 -18.63 -6.55 0.45
CA ASP A 17 -17.92 -6.61 1.74
C ASP A 17 -16.42 -6.30 1.60
N TRP A 18 -15.77 -6.75 0.52
CA TRP A 18 -14.34 -6.52 0.31
C TRP A 18 -13.98 -5.06 0.07
N ASN A 19 -14.76 -4.33 -0.73
CA ASN A 19 -14.52 -2.91 -0.99
C ASN A 19 -14.62 -2.06 0.28
N ASP A 20 -15.62 -2.33 1.13
CA ASP A 20 -15.80 -1.61 2.40
C ASP A 20 -14.69 -1.97 3.42
N ARG A 21 -14.26 -3.24 3.46
CA ARG A 21 -13.14 -3.71 4.29
C ARG A 21 -11.81 -3.10 3.87
N LEU A 22 -11.53 -3.00 2.57
CA LEU A 22 -10.32 -2.33 2.06
C LEU A 22 -10.35 -0.82 2.34
N ALA A 23 -11.49 -0.16 2.17
CA ALA A 23 -11.62 1.28 2.39
C ALA A 23 -11.41 1.69 3.86
N THR A 24 -11.69 0.79 4.80
CA THR A 24 -11.56 1.03 6.25
C THR A 24 -10.31 0.41 6.86
N ALA A 25 -9.51 -0.31 6.08
CA ALA A 25 -8.32 -1.02 6.54
C ALA A 25 -7.23 -0.07 7.06
N ARG A 26 -6.55 -0.49 8.13
CA ARG A 26 -5.32 0.18 8.57
C ARG A 26 -4.17 -0.15 7.60
N PRO A 27 -3.13 0.70 7.48
CA PRO A 27 -2.01 0.44 6.59
C PRO A 27 -1.33 -0.92 6.81
N GLU A 28 -1.30 -1.39 8.06
CA GLU A 28 -0.71 -2.67 8.45
C GLU A 28 -1.56 -3.86 7.96
N GLU A 29 -2.88 -3.71 7.93
CA GLU A 29 -3.85 -4.76 7.57
C GLU A 29 -4.20 -4.72 6.08
N PHE A 30 -4.06 -3.55 5.44
CA PHE A 30 -4.43 -3.32 4.05
C PHE A 30 -3.72 -4.30 3.11
N THR A 31 -2.46 -4.60 3.37
CA THR A 31 -1.66 -5.44 2.47
C THR A 31 -2.16 -6.88 2.45
N ASP A 32 -2.47 -7.42 3.62
CA ASP A 32 -3.00 -8.78 3.75
C ASP A 32 -4.42 -8.85 3.20
N LEU A 33 -5.27 -7.84 3.48
CA LEU A 33 -6.62 -7.75 2.93
C LEU A 33 -6.63 -7.54 1.42
N PHE A 34 -5.70 -6.75 0.88
CA PHE A 34 -5.58 -6.52 -0.56
C PHE A 34 -5.06 -7.76 -1.26
N HIS A 35 -4.06 -8.44 -0.69
CA HIS A 35 -3.59 -9.71 -1.21
C HIS A 35 -4.70 -10.77 -1.15
N GLU A 36 -5.44 -10.88 -0.05
CA GLU A 36 -6.57 -11.81 0.10
C GLU A 36 -7.69 -11.47 -0.89
N ALA A 37 -8.12 -10.21 -0.98
CA ALA A 37 -9.13 -9.79 -1.94
C ALA A 37 -8.68 -10.08 -3.38
N VAL A 38 -7.46 -9.72 -3.75
CA VAL A 38 -6.93 -9.91 -5.11
C VAL A 38 -6.67 -11.39 -5.41
N THR A 39 -6.23 -12.22 -4.45
CA THR A 39 -5.99 -13.66 -4.67
C THR A 39 -7.22 -14.53 -4.54
N GLU A 40 -8.16 -14.18 -3.68
CA GLU A 40 -9.48 -14.81 -3.61
C GLU A 40 -10.35 -14.37 -4.80
N ASP A 41 -10.28 -13.10 -5.22
CA ASP A 41 -10.90 -12.63 -6.46
C ASP A 41 -10.11 -12.99 -7.72
N PHE A 42 -8.83 -13.39 -7.65
CA PHE A 42 -8.24 -14.22 -8.71
C PHE A 42 -9.00 -15.52 -8.84
N GLY A 43 -9.55 -16.05 -7.74
CA GLY A 43 -10.56 -17.09 -7.81
C GLY A 43 -11.77 -16.66 -8.64
N THR A 44 -12.24 -15.41 -8.54
CA THR A 44 -13.30 -14.86 -9.39
C THR A 44 -12.88 -14.72 -10.86
N VAL A 45 -11.70 -14.16 -11.15
CA VAL A 45 -11.16 -14.02 -12.53
C VAL A 45 -10.88 -15.39 -13.15
N ALA A 46 -10.22 -16.29 -12.43
CA ALA A 46 -9.95 -17.67 -12.86
C ALA A 46 -11.24 -18.45 -13.05
N ARG A 47 -12.26 -18.25 -12.18
CA ARG A 47 -13.58 -18.84 -12.36
C ARG A 47 -14.27 -18.31 -13.60
N LEU A 48 -14.18 -17.00 -13.86
CA LEU A 48 -14.72 -16.41 -15.08
C LEU A 48 -14.01 -16.95 -16.32
N HIS A 49 -12.68 -17.04 -16.29
CA HIS A 49 -11.88 -17.67 -17.35
C HIS A 49 -12.38 -19.09 -17.63
N GLN A 50 -12.51 -19.92 -16.58
CA GLN A 50 -13.01 -21.29 -16.72
C GLN A 50 -14.41 -21.35 -17.33
N ILE A 51 -15.30 -20.43 -16.96
CA ILE A 51 -16.65 -20.35 -17.53
C ILE A 51 -16.59 -20.00 -19.02
N LEU A 52 -15.80 -19.00 -19.41
CA LEU A 52 -15.68 -18.58 -20.81
C LEU A 52 -15.02 -19.65 -21.67
N GLU A 53 -13.99 -20.33 -21.17
CA GLU A 53 -13.34 -21.45 -21.85
C GLU A 53 -14.32 -22.61 -22.07
N THR A 54 -15.11 -22.95 -21.03
CA THR A 54 -16.16 -23.97 -21.15
C THR A 54 -17.22 -23.58 -22.20
N ALA A 55 -17.63 -22.31 -22.21
CA ALA A 55 -18.58 -21.80 -23.18
C ALA A 55 -18.02 -21.78 -24.61
N SER A 56 -16.74 -21.44 -24.78
CA SER A 56 -16.06 -21.48 -26.08
C SER A 56 -16.00 -22.91 -26.64
N GLN A 57 -15.60 -23.87 -25.80
CA GLN A 57 -15.57 -25.29 -26.15
C GLN A 57 -16.96 -25.81 -26.59
N TRP A 58 -18.01 -25.36 -25.89
CA TRP A 58 -19.38 -25.66 -26.28
C TRP A 58 -19.72 -25.05 -27.65
N CYS A 59 -19.38 -23.78 -27.89
CA CYS A 59 -19.60 -23.13 -29.18
C CYS A 59 -18.87 -23.84 -30.33
N HIS A 60 -17.64 -24.32 -30.11
CA HIS A 60 -16.91 -25.14 -31.09
C HIS A 60 -17.64 -26.44 -31.42
N THR A 61 -18.14 -27.13 -30.40
CA THR A 61 -18.88 -28.39 -30.57
C THR A 61 -20.20 -28.20 -31.34
N HIS A 62 -20.80 -27.02 -31.25
CA HIS A 62 -22.08 -26.68 -31.87
C HIS A 62 -21.96 -25.80 -33.14
N ASP A 63 -20.78 -25.74 -33.76
CA ASP A 63 -20.45 -24.94 -34.97
C ASP A 63 -20.75 -23.43 -34.86
N ALA A 64 -20.84 -22.89 -33.64
CA ALA A 64 -21.00 -21.46 -33.38
C ALA A 64 -19.66 -20.72 -33.43
N ARG A 65 -18.95 -20.81 -34.57
CA ARG A 65 -17.56 -20.37 -34.74
C ARG A 65 -17.30 -18.90 -34.40
N SER A 66 -18.20 -17.99 -34.78
CA SER A 66 -18.04 -16.56 -34.46
C SER A 66 -18.12 -16.31 -32.96
N SER A 67 -19.00 -17.02 -32.25
CA SER A 67 -19.14 -16.89 -30.79
C SER A 67 -17.96 -17.52 -30.06
N ALA A 68 -17.47 -18.67 -30.54
CA ALA A 68 -16.27 -19.31 -30.00
C ALA A 68 -15.06 -18.37 -30.06
N SER A 69 -14.78 -17.79 -31.24
CA SER A 69 -13.65 -16.86 -31.40
C SER A 69 -13.77 -15.60 -30.53
N ALA A 70 -14.99 -15.09 -30.34
CA ALA A 70 -15.23 -13.97 -29.43
C ALA A 70 -14.94 -14.35 -27.97
N LEU A 71 -15.38 -15.54 -27.55
CA LEU A 71 -15.14 -16.06 -26.20
C LEU A 71 -13.64 -16.32 -25.97
N ASP A 72 -12.92 -16.92 -26.90
CA ASP A 72 -11.47 -17.15 -26.81
C ASP A 72 -10.68 -15.83 -26.65
N THR A 73 -11.10 -14.80 -27.38
CA THR A 73 -10.50 -13.46 -27.25
C THR A 73 -10.71 -12.89 -25.85
N LEU A 74 -11.89 -13.08 -25.27
CA LEU A 74 -12.18 -12.63 -23.90
C LEU A 74 -11.40 -13.45 -22.87
N THR A 75 -11.29 -14.77 -23.05
CA THR A 75 -10.51 -15.66 -22.20
C THR A 75 -9.05 -15.23 -22.17
N THR A 76 -8.44 -14.96 -23.33
CA THR A 76 -7.05 -14.46 -23.43
C THR A 76 -6.86 -13.16 -22.67
N ARG A 77 -7.77 -12.19 -22.84
CA ARG A 77 -7.70 -10.91 -22.13
C ARG A 77 -7.86 -11.04 -20.62
N LEU A 78 -8.64 -12.02 -20.15
CA LEU A 78 -8.76 -12.30 -18.71
C LEU A 78 -7.49 -12.92 -18.14
N THR A 79 -6.79 -13.74 -18.91
CA THR A 79 -5.46 -14.26 -18.51
C THR A 79 -4.49 -13.10 -18.33
N ASP A 80 -4.38 -12.23 -19.34
CA ASP A 80 -3.49 -11.06 -19.30
C ASP A 80 -3.83 -10.14 -18.12
N LEU A 81 -5.12 -9.87 -17.90
CA LEU A 81 -5.58 -9.07 -16.76
C LEU A 81 -5.28 -9.74 -15.42
N GLY A 82 -5.39 -11.06 -15.34
CA GLY A 82 -5.04 -11.84 -14.16
C GLY A 82 -3.56 -11.64 -13.79
N ASP A 83 -2.67 -11.78 -14.77
CA ASP A 83 -1.23 -11.59 -14.59
C ASP A 83 -0.89 -10.14 -14.19
N GLU A 84 -1.51 -9.15 -14.82
CA GLU A 84 -1.32 -7.73 -14.49
C GLU A 84 -1.75 -7.42 -13.05
N LEU A 85 -2.92 -7.87 -12.64
CA LEU A 85 -3.41 -7.70 -11.28
C LEU A 85 -2.47 -8.36 -10.27
N HIS A 86 -1.85 -9.50 -10.62
CA HIS A 86 -0.97 -10.22 -9.69
C HIS A 86 0.30 -9.40 -9.45
N LEU A 87 0.86 -8.84 -10.53
CA LEU A 87 2.01 -7.93 -10.46
C LEU A 87 1.69 -6.65 -9.68
N VAL A 88 0.50 -6.08 -9.86
CA VAL A 88 0.03 -4.93 -9.07
C VAL A 88 -0.06 -5.29 -7.58
N GLY A 89 -0.61 -6.46 -7.26
CA GLY A 89 -0.62 -7.07 -5.93
C GLY A 89 0.74 -7.03 -5.25
N GLU A 90 1.73 -7.60 -5.93
CA GLU A 90 3.12 -7.67 -5.44
C GLU A 90 3.76 -6.29 -5.27
N ASN A 91 3.53 -5.37 -6.22
CA ASN A 91 4.09 -4.03 -6.16
C ASN A 91 3.53 -3.21 -4.98
N VAL A 92 2.22 -3.27 -4.76
CA VAL A 92 1.56 -2.59 -3.63
C VAL A 92 2.09 -3.12 -2.29
N ASN A 93 2.21 -4.45 -2.17
CA ASN A 93 2.78 -5.08 -0.98
C ASN A 93 4.23 -4.63 -0.72
N HIS A 94 5.05 -4.58 -1.76
CA HIS A 94 6.43 -4.11 -1.66
C HIS A 94 6.52 -2.63 -1.22
N GLU A 95 5.69 -1.76 -1.79
CA GLU A 95 5.67 -0.33 -1.45
C GLU A 95 5.32 -0.11 0.02
N ILE A 96 4.26 -0.77 0.50
CA ILE A 96 3.79 -0.63 1.89
C ILE A 96 4.87 -1.13 2.86
N ARG A 97 5.43 -2.32 2.62
CA ARG A 97 6.53 -2.86 3.46
C ARG A 97 7.73 -1.93 3.51
N THR A 98 8.13 -1.38 2.37
CA THR A 98 9.27 -0.45 2.28
C THR A 98 9.00 0.83 3.08
N ARG A 99 7.78 1.38 2.98
CA ARG A 99 7.37 2.58 3.74
C ARG A 99 7.33 2.30 5.25
N SER A 100 6.79 1.17 5.66
CA SER A 100 6.73 0.74 7.06
C SER A 100 8.13 0.55 7.65
N HIS A 101 9.03 -0.11 6.93
CA HIS A 101 10.44 -0.25 7.36
C HIS A 101 11.13 1.10 7.50
N ARG A 102 10.92 2.03 6.56
CA ARG A 102 11.48 3.39 6.64
C ARG A 102 10.94 4.13 7.87
N ALA A 103 9.65 4.02 8.16
CA ALA A 103 9.03 4.64 9.34
C ALA A 103 9.60 4.06 10.65
N ALA A 104 9.72 2.73 10.74
CA ALA A 104 10.32 2.06 11.89
C ALA A 104 11.80 2.45 12.08
N ALA A 105 12.58 2.52 11.00
CA ALA A 105 13.96 2.97 11.05
C ALA A 105 14.10 4.43 11.50
N ALA A 106 13.17 5.31 11.08
CA ALA A 106 13.13 6.69 11.54
C ALA A 106 12.79 6.81 13.04
N ALA A 107 11.87 5.97 13.54
CA ALA A 107 11.50 5.94 14.95
C ALA A 107 12.58 5.32 15.86
N ALA A 108 13.35 4.35 15.33
CA ALA A 108 14.44 3.69 16.05
C ALA A 108 15.74 4.52 16.07
N ARG A 109 15.79 5.66 15.36
CA ARG A 109 16.95 6.55 15.42
C ARG A 109 17.06 7.12 16.84
N PRO A 110 18.18 6.89 17.56
CA PRO A 110 18.39 7.55 18.82
C PRO A 110 18.37 9.07 18.57
N SER A 111 17.51 9.77 19.32
CA SER A 111 17.48 11.23 19.32
C SER A 111 18.90 11.76 19.48
N PRO A 112 19.33 12.77 18.71
CA PRO A 112 20.54 13.50 19.03
C PRO A 112 20.26 14.23 20.35
N VAL A 113 20.55 13.57 21.47
CA VAL A 113 20.65 14.21 22.78
C VAL A 113 21.75 15.26 22.62
N ALA A 114 21.34 16.50 22.79
CA ALA A 114 22.18 17.67 22.87
C ALA A 114 23.39 17.38 23.76
N SER A 115 24.53 17.07 23.14
CA SER A 115 25.83 17.11 23.81
C SER A 115 26.30 18.56 23.83
N ALA A 116 25.66 19.35 24.68
CA ALA A 116 26.22 20.60 25.18
C ALA A 116 25.97 20.61 26.70
N TRP A 117 26.88 19.90 27.36
CA TRP A 117 27.06 19.74 28.80
C TRP A 117 26.82 21.07 29.55
N GLY A 118 25.71 21.13 30.29
CA GLY A 118 25.47 22.18 31.27
C GLY A 118 26.22 21.90 32.57
N SER A 119 26.95 22.92 33.02
CA SER A 119 27.14 23.32 34.42
C SER A 119 27.94 22.43 35.37
N ALA A 120 29.17 22.87 35.68
CA ALA A 120 29.80 22.63 36.97
C ALA A 120 29.29 23.65 38.01
N PRO A 121 29.10 23.27 39.29
CA PRO A 121 28.62 24.16 40.34
C PRO A 121 29.78 24.88 41.03
N GLY A 122 29.68 26.20 41.21
CA GLY A 122 30.65 26.95 42.00
C GLY A 122 30.45 28.47 41.96
N GLU A 123 29.95 29.00 43.08
CA GLU A 123 30.19 30.33 43.63
C GLU A 123 29.45 31.60 43.11
N GLN A 124 28.51 32.02 43.97
CA GLN A 124 28.38 33.35 44.59
C GLN A 124 28.07 34.59 43.70
N ILE A 125 26.79 34.96 43.74
CA ILE A 125 26.20 36.30 43.96
C ILE A 125 27.12 37.52 43.69
N GLY A 126 26.80 38.29 42.65
CA GLY A 126 27.22 39.69 42.46
C GLY A 126 26.60 40.30 41.19
N THR A 127 25.77 41.34 41.34
CA THR A 127 25.12 42.09 40.26
C THR A 127 26.08 43.06 39.51
N PRO A 128 25.69 43.64 38.35
CA PRO A 128 26.54 43.77 37.16
C PRO A 128 27.18 45.15 36.96
N THR A 129 28.25 45.23 36.14
CA THR A 129 28.72 46.48 35.51
C THR A 129 29.39 46.19 34.16
N PRO A 130 29.11 46.96 33.08
CA PRO A 130 29.62 46.71 31.73
C PRO A 130 30.98 47.39 31.48
N ALA A 131 31.84 46.76 30.68
CA ALA A 131 33.08 47.36 30.17
C ALA A 131 33.03 47.55 28.63
N PRO A 132 33.30 48.76 28.09
CA PRO A 132 33.36 49.04 26.65
C PRO A 132 34.78 48.78 26.07
N PRO A 133 34.98 48.89 24.73
CA PRO A 133 35.92 48.06 23.97
C PRO A 133 37.33 48.67 23.85
N SER A 134 38.35 47.82 23.77
CA SER A 134 39.69 48.24 23.35
C SER A 134 39.91 48.01 21.86
N THR A 135 40.38 49.11 21.26
CA THR A 135 40.67 49.41 19.87
C THR A 135 41.94 48.76 19.33
N ALA A 136 41.99 48.72 17.99
CA ALA A 136 43.16 48.87 17.12
C ALA A 136 43.94 47.62 16.62
N ARG A 137 43.64 47.34 15.34
CA ARG A 137 44.44 46.75 14.24
C ARG A 137 45.88 47.32 14.18
N PRO A 138 46.86 46.61 13.57
CA PRO A 138 47.09 46.82 12.13
C PRO A 138 47.43 45.55 11.32
N LEU A 139 46.97 45.53 10.06
CA LEU A 139 47.40 44.59 9.01
C LEU A 139 48.66 45.14 8.32
N PRO A 140 49.69 44.31 8.05
CA PRO A 140 50.72 44.67 7.09
C PRO A 140 50.28 44.32 5.65
N ARG A 141 50.35 45.31 4.76
CA ARG A 141 50.36 45.14 3.30
C ARG A 141 51.77 44.74 2.87
N SER A 142 51.86 43.78 1.96
CA SER A 142 53.06 43.55 1.14
C SER A 142 52.67 43.51 -0.34
N ARG A 143 53.66 43.96 -1.12
CA ARG A 143 53.66 44.56 -2.47
C ARG A 143 52.94 43.82 -3.59
#